data_AF-A0A011PV60-F1
#
_entry.id   AF-A0A011PV60-F1
#
_cell.length_a   1.000
_cell.length_b   1.000
_cell.length_c   1.000
_cell.angle_alpha   90.00
_cell.angle_beta   90.00
_cell.angle_gamma   90.00
#
_symmetry.space_group_name_H-M   'P 1'
#
loop_
_entity.id
_entity.type
_entity.pdbx_description
1 polymer ?
#
loop_
_entity_poly.entity_id
_entity_poly.type
_entity_poly.pdbx_seq_one_letter_code
_entity_poly.pdbx_strand_id
1 'polypeptide(L)'
;MSVAAFGDQQLIQHGQQSYSSSRVRPLLLLSARGHRLLLAALRTLLLATLLGADLSAPRTAHAKSTAALPLLQTWIDLTPTGDRLQAPAGTYAGPAVISRAMVIDGEGKIIVDGGGKGTVLSVKATGVTIRGLHLKNSGDSHDSLDSGLLIENGSDNLIENNLIDDVLFGVTLQGANDNRVIGNRISSRHSDPAERGDGIRLWYSMRNRVENNDISRIRDITVSNSLRNRFIGNRITESRRALNLLFSHRTLIEKNRLANNSTGITSINSSGVIIRNNQIMHSVDASGAGIALKESGTTLIQGNEIIHCAVGLMSDSPTHPINRITVIDNRIAHNFTGVSFYGERGGHLVLRNRFEHNLWQALVGESGRVDRNEWRGNYWDDYQGFDQNGDGVGDSAHEIWAYADLIWIETPMAKFFRSSPVLELLDFLERLAPFASPKLVLRDPEPQAHNKEAPKRAKVATN
;
A
#
# COMPACT_ATOMS: atom_id res chain seq x y z
N MET A 1 -26.59 -10.42 6.27
CA MET A 1 -25.89 -11.72 6.40
C MET A 1 -24.71 -11.74 5.42
N SER A 2 -23.67 -12.53 5.69
CA SER A 2 -22.43 -12.65 4.89
C SER A 2 -21.55 -11.39 4.84
N VAL A 3 -20.58 -11.31 5.77
CA VAL A 3 -19.37 -10.49 5.63
C VAL A 3 -18.20 -11.47 5.46
N ALA A 4 -17.56 -11.46 4.29
CA ALA A 4 -16.51 -12.42 3.97
C ALA A 4 -15.11 -11.90 4.36
N ALA A 5 -14.51 -12.59 5.32
CA ALA A 5 -13.07 -12.85 5.46
C ALA A 5 -12.06 -11.71 5.19
N PHE A 6 -11.67 -11.02 6.28
CA PHE A 6 -10.26 -10.70 6.53
C PHE A 6 -9.95 -11.10 7.98
N GLY A 7 -9.38 -12.30 8.15
CA GLY A 7 -9.02 -12.86 9.45
C GLY A 7 -7.52 -12.74 9.70
N ASP A 8 -7.13 -12.02 10.75
CA ASP A 8 -5.75 -11.91 11.20
C ASP A 8 -5.24 -13.23 11.83
N GLN A 9 -3.95 -13.50 11.67
CA GLN A 9 -3.22 -14.39 12.56
C GLN A 9 -2.82 -13.62 13.83
N GLN A 10 -3.23 -14.08 15.01
CA GLN A 10 -2.62 -13.68 16.28
C GLN A 10 -2.19 -14.87 17.13
N LEU A 11 -0.92 -14.77 17.55
CA LEU A 11 -0.38 -15.08 18.89
C LEU A 11 -0.75 -16.42 19.54
N ILE A 12 0.27 -17.29 19.57
CA ILE A 12 0.35 -18.45 20.45
C ILE A 12 0.67 -17.99 21.89
N GLN A 13 -0.18 -18.32 22.86
CA GLN A 13 0.21 -18.45 24.27
C GLN A 13 -0.37 -19.73 24.88
N HIS A 14 0.36 -20.28 25.86
CA HIS A 14 0.08 -21.56 26.50
C HIS A 14 -1.20 -21.56 27.36
N GLY A 15 -1.91 -22.68 27.34
CA GLY A 15 -2.94 -23.01 28.34
C GLY A 15 -3.36 -24.48 28.21
N GLN A 16 -2.97 -25.33 29.15
CA GLN A 16 -3.55 -26.68 29.27
C GLN A 16 -4.94 -26.61 29.90
N GLN A 17 -5.88 -27.42 29.44
CA GLN A 17 -6.47 -28.49 30.26
C GLN A 17 -7.43 -29.38 29.47
N SER A 18 -7.47 -30.66 29.86
CA SER A 18 -8.33 -31.69 29.29
C SER A 18 -9.77 -31.55 29.75
N TYR A 19 -10.75 -31.83 28.88
CA TYR A 19 -12.02 -32.42 29.33
C TYR A 19 -12.58 -33.43 28.32
N SER A 20 -13.06 -34.55 28.85
CA SER A 20 -13.73 -35.64 28.13
C SER A 20 -15.24 -35.49 28.25
N SER A 21 -16.02 -35.83 27.22
CA SER A 21 -17.11 -36.82 27.35
C SER A 21 -17.99 -37.03 26.09
N SER A 22 -18.28 -38.31 25.85
CA SER A 22 -19.47 -38.93 25.23
C SER A 22 -20.41 -38.17 24.26
N ARG A 23 -20.44 -38.70 23.01
CA ARG A 23 -21.63 -39.26 22.29
C ARG A 23 -23.03 -38.65 22.54
N VAL A 24 -23.67 -38.13 21.48
CA VAL A 24 -25.00 -38.55 20.97
C VAL A 24 -25.05 -38.36 19.43
N ARG A 25 -25.68 -39.30 18.70
CA ARG A 25 -26.12 -39.24 17.27
C ARG A 25 -27.67 -39.26 17.26
N PRO A 26 -28.42 -38.91 16.19
CA PRO A 26 -28.11 -39.00 14.75
C PRO A 26 -28.38 -37.63 14.04
N LEU A 27 -28.84 -37.44 12.78
CA LEU A 27 -29.29 -38.31 11.68
C LEU A 27 -29.19 -37.57 10.31
N LEU A 28 -28.62 -38.22 9.29
CA LEU A 28 -29.09 -38.33 7.88
C LEU A 28 -27.91 -38.63 6.93
N LEU A 29 -28.01 -39.73 6.19
CA LEU A 29 -27.03 -40.14 5.17
C LEU A 29 -27.80 -40.41 3.87
N LEU A 30 -27.47 -39.66 2.81
CA LEU A 30 -27.94 -39.95 1.47
C LEU A 30 -27.16 -41.13 0.86
N SER A 31 -27.81 -41.79 -0.08
CA SER A 31 -27.36 -42.99 -0.78
C SER A 31 -26.27 -42.76 -1.83
N ALA A 32 -25.27 -43.65 -1.89
CA ALA A 32 -24.84 -44.30 -3.13
C ALA A 32 -23.95 -45.54 -2.86
N ARG A 33 -24.37 -46.71 -3.37
CA ARG A 33 -23.46 -47.83 -3.71
C ARG A 33 -22.88 -47.51 -5.11
N GLY A 34 -21.68 -47.86 -5.54
CA GLY A 34 -20.67 -48.79 -5.01
C GLY A 34 -20.33 -49.88 -6.06
N HIS A 35 -19.05 -50.24 -6.21
CA HIS A 35 -18.39 -51.18 -7.18
C HIS A 35 -17.45 -50.43 -8.16
N ARG A 36 -16.22 -50.90 -8.47
CA ARG A 36 -15.39 -52.03 -7.98
C ARG A 36 -13.90 -51.77 -8.33
N LEU A 37 -12.98 -52.34 -7.55
CA LEU A 37 -11.72 -53.06 -7.90
C LEU A 37 -10.98 -52.67 -9.22
N LEU A 38 -9.64 -52.64 -9.33
CA LEU A 38 -8.61 -53.41 -8.59
C LEU A 38 -7.24 -52.72 -8.77
N LEU A 39 -6.40 -52.70 -7.73
CA LEU A 39 -5.08 -52.04 -7.73
C LEU A 39 -3.96 -53.08 -7.49
N ALA A 40 -2.82 -52.87 -8.15
CA ALA A 40 -1.48 -53.41 -7.84
C ALA A 40 -1.27 -54.94 -7.74
N ALA A 41 -0.44 -55.49 -8.63
CA ALA A 41 0.87 -56.09 -8.27
C ALA A 41 1.53 -56.82 -9.45
N LEU A 42 2.54 -56.21 -10.09
CA LEU A 42 3.83 -56.88 -10.36
C LEU A 42 4.89 -55.85 -10.80
N ARG A 43 5.78 -55.49 -9.88
CA ARG A 43 7.09 -54.89 -10.21
C ARG A 43 8.09 -56.01 -10.52
N THR A 44 9.21 -55.64 -11.14
CA THR A 44 10.45 -56.44 -11.34
C THR A 44 10.31 -57.75 -12.14
N LEU A 45 10.81 -57.77 -13.38
CA LEU A 45 12.15 -58.31 -13.75
C LEU A 45 12.26 -58.65 -15.26
N LEU A 46 12.94 -57.80 -16.04
CA LEU A 46 13.62 -58.02 -17.34
C LEU A 46 14.10 -56.62 -17.77
N LEU A 47 15.31 -56.11 -17.53
CA LEU A 47 16.67 -56.63 -17.73
C LEU A 47 17.01 -57.06 -19.16
N ALA A 48 17.91 -56.26 -19.76
CA ALA A 48 18.85 -56.54 -20.86
C ALA A 48 18.34 -56.70 -22.31
N THR A 49 19.11 -56.03 -23.19
CA THR A 49 19.14 -55.97 -24.67
C THR A 49 18.26 -54.88 -25.30
N LEU A 50 18.77 -53.96 -26.14
CA LEU A 50 20.03 -53.95 -26.90
C LEU A 50 20.93 -52.72 -26.64
N LEU A 51 22.24 -52.93 -26.78
CA LEU A 51 23.24 -51.87 -26.99
C LEU A 51 23.14 -51.34 -28.43
N GLY A 52 23.08 -50.03 -28.59
CA GLY A 52 23.47 -49.32 -29.81
C GLY A 52 24.65 -48.41 -29.47
N ALA A 53 25.81 -48.62 -30.09
CA ALA A 53 27.01 -47.86 -29.79
C ALA A 53 27.12 -46.65 -30.74
N ASP A 54 27.15 -45.44 -30.17
CA ASP A 54 27.54 -44.22 -30.88
C ASP A 54 28.80 -43.62 -30.23
N LEU A 55 29.93 -43.80 -30.91
CA LEU A 55 31.25 -43.30 -30.49
C LEU A 55 31.39 -41.82 -30.85
N SER A 56 30.64 -40.96 -30.17
CA SER A 56 30.87 -39.51 -30.18
C SER A 56 31.87 -39.13 -29.10
N ALA A 57 33.08 -38.70 -29.51
CA ALA A 57 34.12 -38.26 -28.59
C ALA A 57 33.63 -37.12 -27.67
N PRO A 58 33.96 -37.12 -26.37
CA PRO A 58 33.53 -36.07 -25.47
C PRO A 58 34.21 -34.75 -25.85
N ARG A 59 33.46 -33.86 -26.50
CA ARG A 59 33.83 -32.45 -26.59
C ARG A 59 33.90 -31.91 -25.15
N THR A 60 35.11 -31.75 -24.64
CA THR A 60 35.38 -31.01 -23.41
C THR A 60 35.06 -29.54 -23.64
N ALA A 61 33.77 -29.23 -23.52
CA ALA A 61 33.30 -27.87 -23.33
C ALA A 61 34.03 -27.32 -22.11
N HIS A 62 35.05 -26.49 -22.38
CA HIS A 62 35.70 -25.71 -21.35
C HIS A 62 34.64 -24.73 -20.84
N ALA A 63 33.94 -25.14 -19.79
CA ALA A 63 33.19 -24.21 -18.97
C ALA A 63 34.19 -23.12 -18.58
N LYS A 64 33.97 -21.89 -19.08
CA LYS A 64 34.72 -20.73 -18.59
C LYS A 64 34.55 -20.76 -17.08
N SER A 65 35.66 -20.97 -16.37
CA SER A 65 35.70 -20.74 -14.94
C SER A 65 35.35 -19.26 -14.75
N THR A 66 34.09 -19.00 -14.38
CA THR A 66 33.68 -17.71 -13.86
C THR A 66 34.42 -17.55 -12.56
N ALA A 67 35.54 -16.83 -12.60
CA ALA A 67 36.33 -16.53 -11.42
C ALA A 67 35.40 -16.03 -10.32
N ALA A 68 35.49 -16.63 -9.14
CA ALA A 68 34.64 -16.26 -8.02
C ALA A 68 34.82 -14.76 -7.73
N LEU A 69 33.71 -14.04 -7.57
CA LEU A 69 33.73 -12.61 -7.29
C LEU A 69 34.50 -12.35 -5.97
N PRO A 70 35.32 -11.29 -5.89
CA PRO A 70 35.95 -10.90 -4.64
C PRO A 70 34.89 -10.60 -3.58
N LEU A 71 35.11 -11.02 -2.34
CA LEU A 71 34.18 -10.77 -1.24
C LEU A 71 34.20 -9.29 -0.84
N LEU A 72 33.02 -8.65 -0.71
CA LEU A 72 32.95 -7.29 -0.15
C LEU A 72 33.41 -7.28 1.32
N GLN A 73 33.16 -8.37 2.06
CA GLN A 73 33.51 -8.51 3.47
C GLN A 73 35.01 -8.25 3.72
N THR A 74 35.90 -8.69 2.83
CA THR A 74 37.34 -8.45 2.98
C THR A 74 37.68 -6.96 3.03
N TRP A 75 36.99 -6.13 2.25
CA TRP A 75 37.17 -4.68 2.27
C TRP A 75 36.55 -4.01 3.49
N ILE A 76 35.39 -4.51 3.96
CA ILE A 76 34.76 -4.09 5.22
C ILE A 76 35.68 -4.39 6.41
N ASP A 77 36.27 -5.57 6.46
CA ASP A 77 37.12 -6.02 7.57
C ASP A 77 38.41 -5.18 7.66
N LEU A 78 39.02 -4.89 6.50
CA LEU A 78 40.19 -4.02 6.36
C LEU A 78 39.90 -2.53 6.63
N THR A 79 38.64 -2.09 6.63
CA THR A 79 38.27 -0.69 6.87
C THR A 79 38.21 -0.40 8.39
N PRO A 80 39.00 0.56 8.92
CA PRO A 80 38.93 0.95 10.31
C PRO A 80 37.56 1.54 10.70
N THR A 81 37.23 1.53 11.99
CA THR A 81 35.98 2.13 12.49
C THR A 81 35.96 3.64 12.22
N GLY A 82 34.91 4.11 11.56
CA GLY A 82 34.69 5.51 11.18
C GLY A 82 35.25 5.89 9.81
N ASP A 83 36.14 5.07 9.23
CA ASP A 83 36.79 5.37 7.96
C ASP A 83 35.92 5.03 6.72
N ARG A 84 36.40 5.46 5.55
CA ARG A 84 35.83 5.16 4.23
C ARG A 84 36.42 3.86 3.67
N LEU A 85 35.55 2.96 3.21
CA LEU A 85 35.94 1.76 2.47
C LEU A 85 36.56 2.13 1.11
N GLN A 86 37.75 1.59 0.83
CA GLN A 86 38.60 1.94 -0.33
C GLN A 86 38.65 0.85 -1.42
N ALA A 87 37.55 0.11 -1.61
CA ALA A 87 37.48 -0.90 -2.66
C ALA A 87 37.46 -0.26 -4.06
N PRO A 88 38.20 -0.81 -5.05
CA PRO A 88 38.14 -0.32 -6.42
C PRO A 88 36.77 -0.57 -7.07
N ALA A 89 36.54 0.06 -8.22
CA ALA A 89 35.36 -0.21 -9.05
C ALA A 89 35.29 -1.69 -9.46
N GLY A 90 34.11 -2.31 -9.34
CA GLY A 90 33.93 -3.72 -9.65
C GLY A 90 32.69 -4.36 -9.02
N THR A 91 32.52 -5.64 -9.29
CA THR A 91 31.46 -6.49 -8.71
C THR A 91 32.04 -7.35 -7.60
N TYR A 92 31.37 -7.36 -6.46
CA TYR A 92 31.75 -8.09 -5.26
C TYR A 92 30.66 -9.08 -4.87
N ALA A 93 31.05 -10.24 -4.34
CA ALA A 93 30.12 -11.16 -3.72
C ALA A 93 29.68 -10.65 -2.34
N GLY A 94 28.36 -10.65 -2.13
CA GLY A 94 27.75 -10.77 -0.81
C GLY A 94 27.53 -12.25 -0.42
N PRO A 95 26.86 -12.54 0.70
CA PRO A 95 26.38 -11.58 1.70
C PRO A 95 27.54 -10.89 2.44
N ALA A 96 27.30 -9.67 2.92
CA ALA A 96 28.27 -8.90 3.69
C ALA A 96 27.65 -8.27 4.94
N VAL A 97 28.43 -8.09 6.00
CA VAL A 97 27.98 -7.61 7.32
C VAL A 97 28.85 -6.46 7.83
N ILE A 98 28.21 -5.33 8.10
CA ILE A 98 28.81 -4.13 8.68
C ILE A 98 28.47 -4.10 10.18
N SER A 99 29.45 -4.38 11.03
CA SER A 99 29.31 -4.46 12.49
C SER A 99 29.87 -3.25 13.26
N ARG A 100 30.38 -2.24 12.54
CA ARG A 100 30.99 -1.02 13.08
C ARG A 100 30.63 0.18 12.21
N ALA A 101 30.64 1.39 12.78
CA ALA A 101 30.44 2.63 12.00
C ALA A 101 31.52 2.74 10.90
N MET A 102 31.12 3.12 9.67
CA MET A 102 32.00 3.36 8.53
C MET A 102 31.25 4.04 7.39
N VAL A 103 31.98 4.54 6.39
CA VAL A 103 31.43 5.08 5.14
C VAL A 103 31.72 4.11 3.99
N ILE A 104 30.67 3.54 3.40
CA ILE A 104 30.74 2.83 2.13
C ILE A 104 30.14 3.72 1.05
N ASP A 105 30.94 4.04 0.05
CA ASP A 105 30.57 4.93 -1.04
C ASP A 105 31.08 4.32 -2.35
N GLY A 106 30.14 3.79 -3.13
CA GLY A 106 30.46 3.10 -4.38
C GLY A 106 30.66 4.03 -5.58
N GLU A 107 30.33 5.31 -5.47
CA GLU A 107 30.38 6.28 -6.59
C GLU A 107 29.63 5.83 -7.87
N GLY A 108 28.66 4.91 -7.74
CA GLY A 108 27.97 4.28 -8.87
C GLY A 108 28.77 3.18 -9.59
N LYS A 109 29.90 2.74 -9.02
CA LYS A 109 30.90 1.84 -9.63
C LYS A 109 31.12 0.52 -8.86
N ILE A 110 30.51 0.37 -7.68
CA ILE A 110 30.58 -0.84 -6.86
C ILE A 110 29.24 -1.56 -6.90
N ILE A 111 29.26 -2.81 -7.38
CA ILE A 111 28.11 -3.72 -7.40
C ILE A 111 28.33 -4.79 -6.33
N VAL A 112 27.29 -5.09 -5.54
CA VAL A 112 27.27 -6.18 -4.58
C VAL A 112 26.20 -7.17 -5.02
N ASP A 113 26.64 -8.38 -5.38
CA ASP A 113 25.80 -9.46 -5.88
C ASP A 113 25.62 -10.51 -4.78
N GLY A 114 24.39 -10.71 -4.31
CA GLY A 114 24.05 -11.70 -3.29
C GLY A 114 24.05 -13.15 -3.79
N GLY A 115 24.28 -13.39 -5.08
CA GLY A 115 24.33 -14.74 -5.66
C GLY A 115 23.01 -15.52 -5.55
N GLY A 116 21.89 -14.84 -5.33
CA GLY A 116 20.58 -15.45 -5.14
C GLY A 116 20.37 -16.09 -3.76
N LYS A 117 21.12 -15.71 -2.73
CA LYS A 117 21.02 -16.29 -1.38
C LYS A 117 21.11 -15.25 -0.26
N GLY A 118 20.15 -15.27 0.66
CA GLY A 118 20.19 -14.43 1.86
C GLY A 118 20.05 -12.94 1.58
N THR A 119 20.42 -12.13 2.58
CA THR A 119 20.49 -10.68 2.45
C THR A 119 21.83 -10.24 1.84
N VAL A 120 21.82 -9.34 0.86
CA VAL A 120 23.03 -8.88 0.15
C VAL A 120 23.96 -8.09 1.09
N LEU A 121 23.41 -7.15 1.87
CA LEU A 121 24.16 -6.35 2.83
C LEU A 121 23.38 -6.18 4.15
N SER A 122 24.01 -6.51 5.28
CA SER A 122 23.44 -6.35 6.63
C SER A 122 24.22 -5.33 7.45
N VAL A 123 23.51 -4.39 8.09
CA VAL A 123 24.06 -3.39 9.01
C VAL A 123 23.62 -3.72 10.43
N LYS A 124 24.62 -3.93 11.31
CA LYS A 124 24.45 -4.22 12.74
C LYS A 124 25.12 -3.13 13.59
N ALA A 125 25.03 -1.88 13.12
CA ALA A 125 25.74 -0.73 13.65
C ALA A 125 24.93 0.58 13.49
N THR A 126 25.41 1.61 14.18
CA THR A 126 24.88 2.98 14.18
C THR A 126 25.87 3.89 13.46
N GLY A 127 25.36 4.93 12.77
CA GLY A 127 26.21 5.92 12.08
C GLY A 127 26.95 5.41 10.84
N VAL A 128 26.48 4.33 10.21
CA VAL A 128 26.97 3.84 8.93
C VAL A 128 26.40 4.69 7.79
N THR A 129 27.25 5.08 6.83
CA THR A 129 26.81 5.65 5.56
C THR A 129 26.99 4.63 4.45
N ILE A 130 25.92 4.37 3.68
CA ILE A 130 25.90 3.50 2.50
C ILE A 130 25.37 4.33 1.34
N ARG A 131 26.22 4.63 0.35
CA ARG A 131 25.81 5.41 -0.82
C ARG A 131 26.44 4.95 -2.12
N GLY A 132 25.75 5.23 -3.23
CA GLY A 132 26.24 4.96 -4.58
C GLY A 132 26.58 3.49 -4.87
N LEU A 133 26.02 2.55 -4.11
CA LEU A 133 26.13 1.11 -4.39
C LEU A 133 25.03 0.65 -5.33
N HIS A 134 25.31 -0.42 -6.08
CA HIS A 134 24.28 -1.29 -6.67
C HIS A 134 24.18 -2.58 -5.86
N LEU A 135 23.07 -2.81 -5.18
CA LEU A 135 22.79 -4.03 -4.43
C LEU A 135 21.78 -4.89 -5.21
N LYS A 136 22.13 -6.14 -5.53
CA LYS A 136 21.28 -7.01 -6.34
C LYS A 136 21.37 -8.49 -5.99
N ASN A 137 20.42 -9.28 -6.53
CA ASN A 137 20.35 -10.73 -6.41
C ASN A 137 20.33 -11.23 -4.96
N SER A 138 19.42 -10.72 -4.12
CA SER A 138 19.15 -11.34 -2.80
C SER A 138 18.62 -12.76 -2.97
N GLY A 139 18.54 -13.52 -1.88
CA GLY A 139 17.72 -14.72 -1.82
C GLY A 139 16.21 -14.43 -1.89
N ASP A 140 15.42 -15.50 -1.81
CA ASP A 140 13.98 -15.56 -2.04
C ASP A 140 13.17 -15.95 -0.80
N SER A 141 13.80 -16.07 0.36
CA SER A 141 13.14 -16.48 1.59
C SER A 141 12.40 -15.31 2.25
N HIS A 142 11.08 -15.44 2.34
CA HIS A 142 10.22 -14.52 3.09
C HIS A 142 10.45 -14.62 4.61
N ASP A 143 10.83 -15.79 5.12
CA ASP A 143 11.01 -16.05 6.56
C ASP A 143 12.31 -15.42 7.11
N SER A 144 13.39 -15.46 6.32
CA SER A 144 14.67 -14.78 6.64
C SER A 144 14.73 -13.33 6.17
N LEU A 145 13.65 -12.82 5.57
CA LEU A 145 13.54 -11.45 5.04
C LEU A 145 14.69 -11.07 4.10
N ASP A 146 15.00 -11.95 3.13
CA ASP A 146 16.14 -11.80 2.23
C ASP A 146 16.11 -10.45 1.49
N SER A 147 16.97 -9.52 1.92
CA SER A 147 16.92 -8.11 1.55
C SER A 147 18.09 -7.69 0.66
N GLY A 148 17.93 -6.61 -0.11
CA GLY A 148 19.06 -5.87 -0.66
C GLY A 148 19.88 -5.22 0.45
N LEU A 149 19.19 -4.53 1.37
CA LEU A 149 19.79 -3.94 2.57
C LEU A 149 18.93 -4.21 3.81
N LEU A 150 19.52 -4.79 4.85
CA LEU A 150 18.91 -4.98 6.16
C LEU A 150 19.64 -4.15 7.21
N ILE A 151 18.92 -3.43 8.07
CA ILE A 151 19.47 -2.74 9.25
C ILE A 151 18.82 -3.31 10.51
N GLU A 152 19.62 -3.95 11.36
CA GLU A 152 19.20 -4.57 12.61
C GLU A 152 19.70 -3.74 13.80
N ASN A 153 18.77 -3.14 14.56
CA ASN A 153 19.01 -2.34 15.76
C ASN A 153 19.95 -1.12 15.59
N GLY A 154 20.25 -0.75 14.34
CA GLY A 154 21.08 0.41 14.00
C GLY A 154 20.30 1.73 14.02
N SER A 155 20.96 2.81 14.44
CA SER A 155 20.39 4.17 14.39
C SER A 155 21.27 5.15 13.63
N ASP A 156 20.70 6.30 13.26
CA ASP A 156 21.40 7.42 12.59
C ASP A 156 22.17 7.02 11.30
N ASN A 157 21.81 5.91 10.66
CA ASN A 157 22.42 5.46 9.42
C ASN A 157 21.89 6.26 8.22
N LEU A 158 22.76 6.48 7.23
CA LEU A 158 22.43 7.15 5.97
C LEU A 158 22.51 6.15 4.81
N ILE A 159 21.41 5.97 4.10
CA ILE A 159 21.25 5.08 2.95
C ILE A 159 20.86 5.98 1.78
N GLU A 160 21.83 6.37 0.95
CA GLU A 160 21.66 7.48 0.01
C GLU A 160 22.07 7.15 -1.44
N ASN A 161 21.22 7.47 -2.43
CA ASN A 161 21.55 7.35 -3.85
C ASN A 161 22.05 5.95 -4.29
N ASN A 162 21.52 4.88 -3.69
CA ASN A 162 21.82 3.50 -4.07
C ASN A 162 20.82 3.00 -5.13
N LEU A 163 21.27 2.07 -5.98
CA LEU A 163 20.42 1.24 -6.83
C LEU A 163 20.21 -0.11 -6.14
N ILE A 164 18.96 -0.49 -5.91
CA ILE A 164 18.58 -1.75 -5.25
C ILE A 164 17.56 -2.45 -6.15
N ASP A 165 17.99 -3.46 -6.90
CA ASP A 165 17.14 -4.18 -7.87
C ASP A 165 17.36 -5.69 -7.87
N ASP A 166 16.37 -6.42 -8.40
CA ASP A 166 16.35 -7.89 -8.41
C ASP A 166 16.54 -8.53 -7.02
N VAL A 167 15.93 -7.89 -6.01
CA VAL A 167 15.88 -8.36 -4.62
C VAL A 167 14.44 -8.68 -4.22
N LEU A 168 14.27 -9.56 -3.24
CA LEU A 168 12.96 -9.84 -2.66
C LEU A 168 12.50 -8.62 -1.87
N PHE A 169 13.18 -8.30 -0.76
CA PHE A 169 12.96 -7.07 0.00
C PHE A 169 14.00 -6.00 -0.37
N GLY A 170 13.58 -4.74 -0.51
CA GLY A 170 14.49 -3.63 -0.87
C GLY A 170 15.36 -3.18 0.30
N VAL A 171 14.80 -2.33 1.16
CA VAL A 171 15.43 -1.87 2.41
C VAL A 171 14.57 -2.27 3.61
N THR A 172 15.12 -3.09 4.50
CA THR A 172 14.45 -3.55 5.72
C THR A 172 15.09 -2.88 6.95
N LEU A 173 14.26 -2.22 7.76
CA LEU A 173 14.61 -1.62 9.06
C LEU A 173 13.94 -2.43 10.18
N GLN A 174 14.76 -3.02 11.05
CA GLN A 174 14.33 -3.91 12.14
C GLN A 174 14.88 -3.40 13.47
N GLY A 175 14.01 -2.85 14.32
CA GLY A 175 14.41 -2.17 15.56
C GLY A 175 15.26 -0.90 15.34
N ALA A 176 15.26 -0.37 14.11
CA ALA A 176 16.21 0.64 13.66
C ALA A 176 15.57 2.05 13.66
N ASN A 177 16.24 3.03 14.26
CA ASN A 177 15.64 4.34 14.56
C ASN A 177 16.41 5.52 13.95
N ASP A 178 15.70 6.61 13.67
CA ASP A 178 16.30 7.89 13.21
C ASP A 178 17.15 7.80 11.91
N ASN A 179 17.05 6.69 11.18
CA ASN A 179 17.78 6.47 9.93
C ASN A 179 17.20 7.28 8.77
N ARG A 180 18.02 7.48 7.72
CA ARG A 180 17.71 8.29 6.54
C ARG A 180 17.87 7.45 5.27
N VAL A 181 16.75 7.11 4.62
CA VAL A 181 16.70 6.41 3.32
C VAL A 181 16.33 7.44 2.26
N ILE A 182 17.31 7.94 1.51
CA ILE A 182 17.18 9.14 0.67
C ILE A 182 17.62 8.89 -0.78
N GLY A 183 16.82 9.29 -1.77
CA GLY A 183 17.25 9.32 -3.17
C GLY A 183 17.59 7.96 -3.79
N ASN A 184 17.23 6.85 -3.14
CA ASN A 184 17.52 5.50 -3.64
C ASN A 184 16.53 5.13 -4.74
N ARG A 185 16.97 4.26 -5.66
CA ARG A 185 16.11 3.60 -6.64
C ARG A 185 15.91 2.15 -6.23
N ILE A 186 14.67 1.75 -5.97
CA ILE A 186 14.33 0.44 -5.41
C ILE A 186 13.31 -0.28 -6.30
N SER A 187 13.59 -1.52 -6.68
CA SER A 187 12.59 -2.40 -7.31
C SER A 187 12.77 -3.86 -6.95
N SER A 188 11.65 -4.60 -6.86
CA SER A 188 11.69 -6.05 -6.62
C SER A 188 11.87 -6.81 -7.93
N ARG A 189 11.98 -8.14 -7.80
CA ARG A 189 12.07 -9.11 -8.90
C ARG A 189 10.87 -9.01 -9.85
N HIS A 190 11.07 -9.50 -11.08
CA HIS A 190 10.05 -9.55 -12.13
C HIS A 190 9.05 -10.73 -11.97
N SER A 191 8.58 -10.98 -10.74
CA SER A 191 7.54 -11.98 -10.41
C SER A 191 6.13 -11.36 -10.38
N ASP A 192 5.11 -12.18 -10.13
CA ASP A 192 3.75 -11.70 -9.81
C ASP A 192 3.77 -10.75 -8.58
N PRO A 193 2.94 -9.69 -8.52
CA PRO A 193 2.89 -8.78 -7.36
C PRO A 193 2.71 -9.45 -5.98
N ALA A 194 2.07 -10.62 -5.89
CA ALA A 194 1.95 -11.38 -4.64
C ALA A 194 3.28 -12.02 -4.20
N GLU A 195 4.08 -12.47 -5.17
CA GLU A 195 5.38 -13.16 -5.01
C GLU A 195 6.57 -12.18 -4.92
N ARG A 196 6.30 -10.89 -4.66
CA ARG A 196 7.32 -9.86 -4.42
C ARG A 196 7.46 -9.57 -2.92
N GLY A 197 8.63 -9.11 -2.51
CA GLY A 197 8.84 -8.59 -1.15
C GLY A 197 8.44 -7.12 -1.03
N ASP A 198 8.62 -6.59 0.18
CA ASP A 198 8.36 -5.17 0.45
C ASP A 198 9.51 -4.31 -0.12
N GLY A 199 9.19 -3.19 -0.77
CA GLY A 199 10.23 -2.27 -1.28
C GLY A 199 10.98 -1.58 -0.15
N ILE A 200 10.24 -1.14 0.86
CA ILE A 200 10.78 -0.70 2.15
C ILE A 200 9.93 -1.33 3.24
N ARG A 201 10.57 -1.90 4.26
CA ARG A 201 9.92 -2.54 5.40
C ARG A 201 10.43 -1.92 6.70
N LEU A 202 9.54 -1.39 7.54
CA LEU A 202 9.84 -0.90 8.87
C LEU A 202 9.13 -1.77 9.91
N TRP A 203 9.89 -2.36 10.83
CA TRP A 203 9.37 -3.14 11.95
C TRP A 203 10.00 -2.65 13.26
N TYR A 204 9.16 -2.23 14.22
CA TYR A 204 9.56 -1.54 15.46
C TYR A 204 10.60 -0.42 15.25
N SER A 205 10.49 0.30 14.13
CA SER A 205 11.50 1.24 13.63
C SER A 205 10.93 2.66 13.60
N MET A 206 11.45 3.56 14.42
CA MET A 206 10.82 4.85 14.72
C MET A 206 11.61 6.05 14.20
N ARG A 207 10.91 7.16 13.91
CA ARG A 207 11.49 8.48 13.55
C ARG A 207 12.35 8.49 12.28
N ASN A 208 12.37 7.41 11.52
CA ASN A 208 13.11 7.29 10.27
C ASN A 208 12.52 8.23 9.20
N ARG A 209 13.36 8.60 8.24
CA ARG A 209 13.05 9.46 7.10
C ARG A 209 13.25 8.70 5.81
N VAL A 210 12.18 8.56 5.03
CA VAL A 210 12.16 7.96 3.70
C VAL A 210 11.84 9.10 2.73
N GLU A 211 12.86 9.65 2.07
CA GLU A 211 12.75 10.93 1.37
C GLU A 211 13.25 10.82 -0.09
N ASN A 212 12.45 11.30 -1.06
CA ASN A 212 12.82 11.43 -2.48
C ASN A 212 13.28 10.12 -3.19
N ASN A 213 12.83 8.93 -2.76
CA ASN A 213 13.18 7.66 -3.41
C ASN A 213 12.28 7.38 -4.63
N ASP A 214 12.81 6.67 -5.65
CA ASP A 214 12.07 6.13 -6.81
C ASP A 214 11.87 4.62 -6.62
N ILE A 215 10.66 4.24 -6.21
CA ILE A 215 10.31 2.88 -5.80
C ILE A 215 9.30 2.33 -6.81
N SER A 216 9.59 1.19 -7.44
CA SER A 216 8.71 0.63 -8.48
C SER A 216 8.66 -0.88 -8.46
N ARG A 217 7.54 -1.47 -8.89
CA ARG A 217 7.38 -2.93 -9.03
C ARG A 217 7.78 -3.70 -7.76
N ILE A 218 7.28 -3.26 -6.61
CA ILE A 218 7.41 -3.96 -5.32
C ILE A 218 6.04 -4.52 -4.92
N ARG A 219 5.94 -5.32 -3.84
CA ARG A 219 4.62 -5.70 -3.31
C ARG A 219 4.02 -4.53 -2.54
N ASP A 220 4.51 -4.27 -1.33
CA ASP A 220 4.01 -3.21 -0.46
C ASP A 220 5.19 -2.39 0.12
N ILE A 221 4.97 -1.13 0.52
CA ILE A 221 5.81 -0.51 1.56
C ILE A 221 5.13 -0.75 2.90
N THR A 222 5.73 -1.56 3.76
CA THR A 222 5.10 -2.02 5.01
C THR A 222 5.72 -1.33 6.22
N VAL A 223 4.88 -0.70 7.06
CA VAL A 223 5.31 0.07 8.23
C VAL A 223 4.53 -0.42 9.45
N SER A 224 5.13 -1.35 10.20
CA SER A 224 4.48 -2.08 11.31
C SER A 224 5.04 -1.68 12.67
N ASN A 225 4.17 -1.28 13.61
CA ASN A 225 4.52 -0.86 14.97
C ASN A 225 5.59 0.25 15.01
N SER A 226 5.59 1.12 13.99
CA SER A 226 6.72 1.95 13.62
C SER A 226 6.33 3.43 13.63
N LEU A 227 6.63 4.10 14.74
CA LEU A 227 6.05 5.40 15.11
C LEU A 227 6.82 6.60 14.57
N ARG A 228 6.09 7.71 14.30
CA ARG A 228 6.67 9.03 13.97
C ARG A 228 7.59 9.06 12.75
N ASN A 229 7.42 8.13 11.82
CA ASN A 229 8.19 8.08 10.58
C ASN A 229 7.73 9.16 9.58
N ARG A 230 8.59 9.50 8.61
CA ARG A 230 8.31 10.49 7.57
C ARG A 230 8.54 9.91 6.19
N PHE A 231 7.53 9.98 5.34
CA PHE A 231 7.57 9.60 3.92
C PHE A 231 7.35 10.85 3.09
N ILE A 232 8.41 11.43 2.52
CA ILE A 232 8.35 12.75 1.87
C ILE A 232 8.90 12.71 0.45
N GLY A 233 8.14 13.20 -0.54
CA GLY A 233 8.65 13.40 -1.90
C GLY A 233 8.97 12.13 -2.70
N ASN A 234 8.59 10.94 -2.22
CA ASN A 234 8.89 9.69 -2.90
C ASN A 234 7.97 9.48 -4.11
N ARG A 235 8.47 8.77 -5.12
CA ARG A 235 7.70 8.26 -6.25
C ARG A 235 7.52 6.76 -6.08
N ILE A 236 6.28 6.28 -6.08
CA ILE A 236 5.95 4.88 -5.82
C ILE A 236 4.96 4.38 -6.87
N THR A 237 5.36 3.42 -7.71
CA THR A 237 4.56 2.95 -8.86
C THR A 237 4.52 1.43 -9.06
N GLU A 238 3.51 0.96 -9.80
CA GLU A 238 3.39 -0.43 -10.29
C GLU A 238 3.45 -1.49 -9.16
N SER A 239 2.92 -1.13 -7.99
CA SER A 239 3.01 -1.91 -6.75
C SER A 239 1.62 -2.21 -6.19
N ARG A 240 1.50 -3.21 -5.31
CA ARG A 240 0.21 -3.57 -4.70
C ARG A 240 -0.27 -2.48 -3.74
N ARG A 241 0.53 -2.14 -2.72
CA ARG A 241 0.26 -0.96 -1.85
C ARG A 241 1.43 -0.01 -1.88
N ALA A 242 1.18 1.23 -2.30
CA ALA A 242 2.22 2.23 -2.31
C ALA A 242 2.71 2.55 -0.88
N LEU A 243 1.81 2.57 0.10
CA LEU A 243 2.16 2.62 1.52
C LEU A 243 1.12 1.88 2.39
N ASN A 244 1.57 1.07 3.33
CA ASN A 244 0.75 0.25 4.21
C ASN A 244 1.19 0.42 5.67
N LEU A 245 0.44 1.22 6.45
CA LEU A 245 0.70 1.48 7.86
C LEU A 245 -0.11 0.54 8.76
N LEU A 246 0.55 -0.16 9.68
CA LEU A 246 -0.09 -0.99 10.71
C LEU A 246 0.43 -0.57 12.10
N PHE A 247 -0.44 -0.07 12.97
CA PHE A 247 -0.07 0.41 14.32
C PHE A 247 1.06 1.47 14.32
N SER A 248 1.09 2.31 13.29
CA SER A 248 2.21 3.23 12.99
C SER A 248 1.79 4.69 13.15
N HIS A 249 1.40 5.02 14.39
CA HIS A 249 0.90 6.32 14.80
C HIS A 249 1.88 7.48 14.53
N ARG A 250 1.32 8.68 14.33
CA ARG A 250 2.02 9.96 14.16
C ARG A 250 2.97 10.02 12.94
N THR A 251 2.70 9.20 11.93
CA THR A 251 3.43 9.17 10.66
C THR A 251 3.02 10.34 9.76
N LEU A 252 3.99 10.98 9.11
CA LEU A 252 3.77 12.04 8.11
C LEU A 252 4.00 11.48 6.70
N ILE A 253 3.03 11.68 5.81
CA ILE A 253 3.07 11.28 4.41
C ILE A 253 2.82 12.54 3.59
N GLU A 254 3.87 13.10 2.99
CA GLU A 254 3.82 14.41 2.34
C GLU A 254 4.47 14.46 0.95
N LYS A 255 3.81 15.11 -0.02
CA LYS A 255 4.37 15.41 -1.35
C LYS A 255 4.81 14.17 -2.16
N ASN A 256 4.31 12.98 -1.84
CA ASN A 256 4.62 11.77 -2.58
C ASN A 256 3.77 11.68 -3.86
N ARG A 257 4.28 10.97 -4.87
CA ARG A 257 3.59 10.62 -6.11
C ARG A 257 3.36 9.12 -6.16
N LEU A 258 2.10 8.72 -5.99
CA LEU A 258 1.68 7.32 -5.94
C LEU A 258 0.84 7.05 -7.19
N ALA A 259 1.35 6.29 -8.17
CA ALA A 259 0.67 6.10 -9.45
C ALA A 259 0.67 4.64 -9.92
N ASN A 260 -0.43 4.17 -10.49
CA ASN A 260 -0.58 2.79 -11.02
C ASN A 260 -0.31 1.72 -9.94
N ASN A 261 -0.84 1.93 -8.73
CA ASN A 261 -0.75 0.96 -7.62
C ASN A 261 -2.13 0.41 -7.31
N SER A 262 -2.28 -0.86 -6.92
CA SER A 262 -3.60 -1.43 -6.56
C SER A 262 -4.27 -0.64 -5.44
N THR A 263 -3.49 -0.08 -4.52
CA THR A 263 -3.96 0.87 -3.49
C THR A 263 -2.85 1.90 -3.23
N GLY A 264 -3.23 3.17 -3.04
CA GLY A 264 -2.30 4.24 -2.69
C GLY A 264 -1.81 4.09 -1.24
N ILE A 265 -2.50 4.74 -0.31
CA ILE A 265 -2.16 4.74 1.12
C ILE A 265 -3.18 3.89 1.88
N THR A 266 -2.72 2.90 2.63
CA THR A 266 -3.51 2.16 3.62
C THR A 266 -3.04 2.50 5.04
N SER A 267 -3.97 2.79 5.94
CA SER A 267 -3.72 3.04 7.36
C SER A 267 -4.63 2.17 8.22
N ILE A 268 -4.04 1.25 8.98
CA ILE A 268 -4.75 0.32 9.86
C ILE A 268 -4.33 0.57 11.31
N ASN A 269 -5.30 0.70 12.21
CA ASN A 269 -5.09 0.89 13.66
C ASN A 269 -4.06 1.98 14.00
N SER A 270 -4.05 3.06 13.21
CA SER A 270 -3.06 4.13 13.31
C SER A 270 -3.74 5.47 13.59
N SER A 271 -3.05 6.37 14.30
CA SER A 271 -3.65 7.60 14.86
C SER A 271 -2.63 8.74 14.86
N GLY A 272 -3.09 9.97 14.72
CA GLY A 272 -2.26 11.15 14.52
C GLY A 272 -1.56 11.18 13.15
N VAL A 273 -2.06 10.42 12.15
CA VAL A 273 -1.45 10.36 10.82
C VAL A 273 -1.76 11.66 10.07
N ILE A 274 -0.77 12.18 9.35
CA ILE A 274 -0.92 13.37 8.49
C ILE A 274 -0.59 12.96 7.06
N ILE A 275 -1.60 13.01 6.19
CA ILE A 275 -1.50 12.73 4.76
C ILE A 275 -1.75 14.05 4.03
N ARG A 276 -0.71 14.71 3.50
CA ARG A 276 -0.88 16.02 2.87
C ARG A 276 -0.11 16.26 1.58
N ASN A 277 -0.70 17.02 0.67
CA ASN A 277 -0.06 17.44 -0.59
C ASN A 277 0.45 16.27 -1.47
N ASN A 278 -0.10 15.06 -1.33
CA ASN A 278 0.29 13.91 -2.15
C ASN A 278 -0.54 13.87 -3.44
N GLN A 279 0.04 13.33 -4.51
CA GLN A 279 -0.68 12.99 -5.75
C GLN A 279 -0.87 11.47 -5.78
N ILE A 280 -2.11 11.02 -5.81
CA ILE A 280 -2.51 9.61 -5.77
C ILE A 280 -3.38 9.34 -7.00
N MET A 281 -2.89 8.50 -7.91
CA MET A 281 -3.44 8.36 -9.24
C MET A 281 -3.54 6.91 -9.69
N HIS A 282 -4.61 6.57 -10.44
CA HIS A 282 -4.73 5.30 -11.15
C HIS A 282 -4.69 4.06 -10.24
N SER A 283 -5.39 4.12 -9.10
CA SER A 283 -5.66 2.96 -8.23
C SER A 283 -7.03 2.38 -8.52
N VAL A 284 -7.16 1.72 -9.68
CA VAL A 284 -8.44 1.28 -10.28
C VAL A 284 -8.79 -0.18 -10.06
N ASP A 285 -7.96 -0.94 -9.34
CA ASP A 285 -8.24 -2.34 -9.00
C ASP A 285 -9.56 -2.47 -8.21
N ALA A 286 -10.25 -3.60 -8.34
CA ALA A 286 -11.64 -3.75 -7.88
C ALA A 286 -11.88 -3.53 -6.37
N SER A 287 -10.85 -3.66 -5.54
CA SER A 287 -10.85 -3.35 -4.11
C SER A 287 -9.88 -2.22 -3.73
N GLY A 288 -9.40 -1.48 -4.73
CA GLY A 288 -8.42 -0.42 -4.60
C GLY A 288 -9.00 0.89 -4.08
N ALA A 289 -8.19 1.62 -3.33
CA ALA A 289 -8.50 2.99 -2.92
C ALA A 289 -7.27 3.89 -3.08
N GLY A 290 -7.49 5.19 -3.28
CA GLY A 290 -6.44 6.20 -3.20
C GLY A 290 -5.91 6.31 -1.76
N ILE A 291 -6.83 6.52 -0.81
CA ILE A 291 -6.56 6.44 0.63
C ILE A 291 -7.59 5.49 1.25
N ALA A 292 -7.12 4.52 2.05
CA ALA A 292 -7.94 3.62 2.86
C ALA A 292 -7.56 3.78 4.34
N LEU A 293 -8.52 4.15 5.18
CA LEU A 293 -8.41 4.14 6.63
C LEU A 293 -9.26 2.98 7.18
N LYS A 294 -8.68 2.19 8.09
CA LYS A 294 -9.37 1.15 8.87
C LYS A 294 -8.99 1.27 10.34
N GLU A 295 -9.98 1.25 11.23
CA GLU A 295 -9.83 1.32 12.69
C GLU A 295 -8.89 2.46 13.14
N SER A 296 -8.79 3.52 12.33
CA SER A 296 -7.80 4.58 12.49
C SER A 296 -8.37 5.76 13.27
N GLY A 297 -7.55 6.35 14.14
CA GLY A 297 -7.94 7.49 14.96
C GLY A 297 -7.71 8.83 14.25
N THR A 298 -7.59 9.88 15.06
CA THR A 298 -7.40 11.28 14.63
C THR A 298 -6.44 11.41 13.45
N THR A 299 -6.92 11.79 12.28
CA THR A 299 -6.14 11.80 11.03
C THR A 299 -6.44 13.04 10.23
N LEU A 300 -5.42 13.66 9.64
CA LEU A 300 -5.54 14.81 8.76
C LEU A 300 -5.20 14.40 7.32
N ILE A 301 -6.17 14.53 6.42
CA ILE A 301 -6.03 14.37 4.98
C ILE A 301 -6.21 15.76 4.36
N GLN A 302 -5.11 16.39 3.93
CA GLN A 302 -5.13 17.79 3.46
C GLN A 302 -4.44 18.05 2.12
N GLY A 303 -5.10 18.77 1.21
CA GLY A 303 -4.45 19.26 -0.02
C GLY A 303 -3.95 18.18 -0.97
N ASN A 304 -4.44 16.94 -0.84
CA ASN A 304 -4.07 15.83 -1.72
C ASN A 304 -4.87 15.89 -3.02
N GLU A 305 -4.27 15.38 -4.08
CA GLU A 305 -4.95 15.11 -5.35
C GLU A 305 -5.19 13.60 -5.44
N ILE A 306 -6.45 13.17 -5.43
CA ILE A 306 -6.86 11.77 -5.48
C ILE A 306 -7.69 11.58 -6.76
N ILE A 307 -7.04 11.02 -7.78
CA ILE A 307 -7.52 11.10 -9.17
C ILE A 307 -7.60 9.70 -9.80
N HIS A 308 -8.75 9.38 -10.39
CA HIS A 308 -8.94 8.14 -11.16
C HIS A 308 -8.59 6.87 -10.34
N CYS A 309 -9.18 6.76 -9.15
CA CYS A 309 -9.17 5.56 -8.31
C CYS A 309 -10.56 4.90 -8.28
N ALA A 310 -10.64 3.61 -7.95
CA ALA A 310 -11.92 2.92 -7.76
C ALA A 310 -12.70 3.52 -6.57
N VAL A 311 -12.00 3.78 -5.47
CA VAL A 311 -12.47 4.70 -4.41
C VAL A 311 -11.40 5.76 -4.15
N GLY A 312 -11.76 7.04 -4.08
CA GLY A 312 -10.82 8.11 -3.74
C GLY A 312 -10.37 7.98 -2.28
N LEU A 313 -11.28 8.22 -1.34
CA LEU A 313 -11.10 8.00 0.09
C LEU A 313 -12.09 6.94 0.60
N MET A 314 -11.58 5.88 1.21
CA MET A 314 -12.34 4.87 1.93
C MET A 314 -12.03 4.95 3.42
N SER A 315 -13.03 4.98 4.30
CA SER A 315 -12.83 5.06 5.75
C SER A 315 -13.93 4.34 6.53
N ASP A 316 -13.59 3.79 7.69
CA ASP A 316 -14.53 3.62 8.79
C ASP A 316 -14.49 4.82 9.75
N SER A 317 -15.39 4.83 10.73
CA SER A 317 -15.39 5.84 11.79
C SER A 317 -14.21 5.70 12.75
N PRO A 318 -13.73 6.79 13.36
CA PRO A 318 -12.72 6.73 14.40
C PRO A 318 -13.11 5.80 15.55
N THR A 319 -12.15 5.00 16.02
CA THR A 319 -12.35 4.01 17.10
C THR A 319 -12.81 4.61 18.44
N HIS A 320 -12.64 5.92 18.65
CA HIS A 320 -13.07 6.64 19.84
C HIS A 320 -13.95 7.85 19.46
N PRO A 321 -15.15 8.05 20.06
CA PRO A 321 -16.11 9.09 19.66
C PRO A 321 -15.65 10.57 19.67
N ILE A 322 -14.53 10.88 20.35
CA ILE A 322 -13.96 12.24 20.39
C ILE A 322 -12.94 12.50 19.27
N ASN A 323 -12.42 11.44 18.66
CA ASN A 323 -11.46 11.56 17.57
C ASN A 323 -12.17 12.07 16.30
N ARG A 324 -11.42 12.74 15.43
CA ARG A 324 -11.92 13.25 14.16
C ARG A 324 -10.98 12.90 13.02
N ILE A 325 -11.55 12.45 11.90
CA ILE A 325 -10.85 12.34 10.63
C ILE A 325 -11.19 13.59 9.84
N THR A 326 -10.22 14.46 9.64
CA THR A 326 -10.38 15.74 8.94
C THR A 326 -9.92 15.58 7.50
N VAL A 327 -10.84 15.73 6.56
CA VAL A 327 -10.63 15.68 5.11
C VAL A 327 -10.84 17.10 4.59
N ILE A 328 -9.75 17.81 4.29
CA ILE A 328 -9.80 19.26 4.08
C ILE A 328 -8.98 19.76 2.89
N ASP A 329 -9.53 20.67 2.09
CA ASP A 329 -8.85 21.29 0.94
C ASP A 329 -8.31 20.29 -0.12
N ASN A 330 -8.83 19.04 -0.20
CA ASN A 330 -8.37 18.03 -1.17
C ASN A 330 -9.10 18.17 -2.52
N ARG A 331 -8.48 17.67 -3.60
CA ARG A 331 -9.13 17.44 -4.90
C ARG A 331 -9.40 15.94 -5.06
N ILE A 332 -10.68 15.56 -5.14
CA ILE A 332 -11.15 14.18 -5.29
C ILE A 332 -11.87 14.10 -6.63
N ALA A 333 -11.20 13.61 -7.67
CA ALA A 333 -11.65 13.76 -9.06
C ALA A 333 -11.59 12.49 -9.91
N HIS A 334 -12.53 12.31 -10.84
CA HIS A 334 -12.56 11.19 -11.79
C HIS A 334 -12.54 9.79 -11.15
N ASN A 335 -12.89 9.65 -9.87
CA ASN A 335 -12.95 8.36 -9.19
C ASN A 335 -14.28 7.66 -9.49
N PHE A 336 -14.35 6.32 -9.41
CA PHE A 336 -15.67 5.67 -9.46
C PHE A 336 -16.50 6.05 -8.24
N THR A 337 -15.90 6.03 -7.04
CA THR A 337 -16.49 6.64 -5.84
C THR A 337 -15.52 7.68 -5.29
N GLY A 338 -15.95 8.93 -5.06
CA GLY A 338 -15.11 9.97 -4.46
C GLY A 338 -14.76 9.63 -3.01
N VAL A 339 -15.79 9.49 -2.16
CA VAL A 339 -15.67 9.09 -0.75
C VAL A 339 -16.56 7.87 -0.43
N SER A 340 -16.07 6.91 0.33
CA SER A 340 -16.84 5.76 0.82
C SER A 340 -16.63 5.59 2.32
N PHE A 341 -17.66 5.88 3.13
CA PHE A 341 -17.66 5.67 4.57
C PHE A 341 -18.47 4.43 4.94
N TYR A 342 -17.80 3.39 5.47
CA TYR A 342 -18.42 2.09 5.77
C TYR A 342 -18.48 1.83 7.29
N GLY A 343 -19.48 1.07 7.74
CA GLY A 343 -19.67 0.78 9.18
C GLY A 343 -19.98 2.02 10.03
N GLU A 344 -20.56 3.05 9.41
CA GLU A 344 -20.43 4.44 9.85
C GLU A 344 -21.21 4.82 11.13
N ARG A 345 -20.50 5.50 12.03
CA ARG A 345 -20.93 6.00 13.35
C ARG A 345 -20.66 7.50 13.52
N GLY A 346 -19.97 8.14 12.58
CA GLY A 346 -19.65 9.57 12.60
C GLY A 346 -18.18 9.88 12.89
N GLY A 347 -17.87 11.18 12.91
CA GLY A 347 -16.55 11.70 13.27
C GLY A 347 -15.68 12.14 12.09
N HIS A 348 -16.22 12.17 10.88
CA HIS A 348 -15.58 12.78 9.72
C HIS A 348 -15.92 14.28 9.62
N LEU A 349 -14.91 15.09 9.34
CA LEU A 349 -15.03 16.51 9.02
C LEU A 349 -14.57 16.70 7.57
N VAL A 350 -15.50 16.82 6.63
CA VAL A 350 -15.25 16.92 5.19
C VAL A 350 -15.49 18.36 4.74
N LEU A 351 -14.40 19.12 4.67
CA LEU A 351 -14.43 20.58 4.60
C LEU A 351 -13.68 21.11 3.37
N ARG A 352 -14.31 21.97 2.56
CA ARG A 352 -13.64 22.67 1.42
C ARG A 352 -12.88 21.77 0.42
N ASN A 353 -13.30 20.52 0.27
CA ASN A 353 -12.77 19.65 -0.77
C ASN A 353 -13.44 19.97 -2.10
N ARG A 354 -12.80 19.59 -3.21
CA ARG A 354 -13.40 19.67 -4.54
C ARG A 354 -13.67 18.26 -5.06
N PHE A 355 -14.95 17.94 -5.18
CA PHE A 355 -15.47 16.76 -5.83
C PHE A 355 -15.72 17.11 -7.30
N GLU A 356 -15.01 16.44 -8.21
CA GLU A 356 -15.00 16.78 -9.64
C GLU A 356 -15.08 15.52 -10.51
N HIS A 357 -16.20 15.31 -11.19
CA HIS A 357 -16.41 14.23 -12.18
C HIS A 357 -16.24 12.82 -11.61
N ASN A 358 -16.56 12.59 -10.33
CA ASN A 358 -16.65 11.23 -9.79
C ASN A 358 -17.97 10.59 -10.24
N LEU A 359 -17.98 9.27 -10.51
CA LEU A 359 -19.23 8.59 -10.90
C LEU A 359 -20.25 8.57 -9.73
N TRP A 360 -19.77 8.46 -8.50
CA TRP A 360 -20.51 8.75 -7.27
C TRP A 360 -19.68 9.67 -6.38
N GLN A 361 -20.21 10.82 -5.96
CA GLN A 361 -19.46 11.76 -5.12
C GLN A 361 -19.13 11.14 -3.74
N ALA A 362 -20.15 10.59 -3.08
CA ALA A 362 -20.00 9.94 -1.78
C ALA A 362 -21.00 8.79 -1.58
N LEU A 363 -20.55 7.76 -0.87
CA LEU A 363 -21.38 6.69 -0.31
C LEU A 363 -21.15 6.66 1.21
N VAL A 364 -22.20 6.86 2.00
CA VAL A 364 -22.12 6.86 3.48
C VAL A 364 -23.02 5.75 4.01
N GLY A 365 -22.44 4.85 4.80
CA GLY A 365 -23.12 3.68 5.36
C GLY A 365 -24.30 4.05 6.26
N GLU A 366 -25.25 3.12 6.39
CA GLU A 366 -26.53 3.35 7.06
C GLU A 366 -26.43 3.57 8.59
N SER A 367 -26.02 4.76 9.00
CA SER A 367 -25.97 5.16 10.41
C SER A 367 -27.34 5.57 10.99
N GLY A 368 -28.32 5.79 10.11
CA GLY A 368 -29.64 6.36 10.42
C GLY A 368 -29.60 7.86 10.79
N ARG A 369 -28.44 8.51 10.68
CA ARG A 369 -28.17 9.86 11.20
C ARG A 369 -27.15 10.61 10.34
N VAL A 370 -27.63 11.59 9.60
CA VAL A 370 -26.85 12.41 8.64
C VAL A 370 -25.94 13.41 9.36
N ASP A 371 -26.36 13.87 10.53
CA ASP A 371 -25.68 14.82 11.43
C ASP A 371 -24.39 14.32 12.06
N ARG A 372 -24.01 13.06 11.82
CA ARG A 372 -22.83 12.41 12.41
C ARG A 372 -21.51 12.75 11.72
N ASN A 373 -21.57 13.26 10.49
CA ASN A 373 -20.43 13.76 9.74
C ASN A 373 -20.68 15.21 9.32
N GLU A 374 -19.67 16.05 9.47
CA GLU A 374 -19.76 17.45 9.07
C GLU A 374 -19.29 17.59 7.63
N TRP A 375 -20.16 18.11 6.77
CA TRP A 375 -19.86 18.48 5.39
C TRP A 375 -20.08 19.98 5.28
N ARG A 376 -19.06 20.74 4.83
CA ARG A 376 -19.18 22.20 4.72
C ARG A 376 -18.21 22.81 3.70
N GLY A 377 -18.68 23.73 2.89
CA GLY A 377 -17.82 24.53 2.00
C GLY A 377 -17.23 23.74 0.84
N ASN A 378 -17.69 22.50 0.58
CA ASN A 378 -17.13 21.68 -0.48
C ASN A 378 -17.66 22.16 -1.84
N TYR A 379 -16.82 22.08 -2.86
CA TYR A 379 -17.23 22.21 -4.25
C TYR A 379 -17.69 20.84 -4.75
N TRP A 380 -18.86 20.80 -5.39
CA TRP A 380 -19.46 19.62 -6.00
C TRP A 380 -19.79 19.96 -7.45
N ASP A 381 -19.23 19.26 -8.43
CA ASP A 381 -19.50 19.56 -9.85
C ASP A 381 -20.93 19.27 -10.33
N ASP A 382 -21.70 18.54 -9.53
CA ASP A 382 -23.13 18.26 -9.70
C ASP A 382 -24.05 19.16 -8.83
N TYR A 383 -23.53 20.23 -8.22
CA TYR A 383 -24.37 21.19 -7.50
C TYR A 383 -25.28 21.97 -8.45
N GLN A 384 -26.58 22.02 -8.12
CA GLN A 384 -27.61 22.65 -8.98
C GLN A 384 -28.18 23.96 -8.42
N GLY A 385 -27.68 24.41 -7.27
CA GLY A 385 -28.14 25.65 -6.64
C GLY A 385 -27.49 26.90 -7.25
N PHE A 386 -27.98 28.06 -6.78
CA PHE A 386 -27.53 29.37 -7.23
C PHE A 386 -26.80 30.10 -6.10
N ASP A 387 -26.05 31.12 -6.48
CA ASP A 387 -25.46 32.14 -5.61
C ASP A 387 -26.01 33.48 -6.11
N GLN A 388 -27.09 33.95 -5.49
CA GLN A 388 -27.79 35.18 -5.84
C GLN A 388 -27.18 36.40 -5.15
N ASN A 389 -26.49 36.21 -4.02
CA ASN A 389 -25.92 37.29 -3.21
C ASN A 389 -24.48 37.65 -3.65
N GLY A 390 -23.79 36.76 -4.38
CA GLY A 390 -22.45 36.92 -4.91
C GLY A 390 -21.32 36.64 -3.91
N ASP A 391 -21.58 35.92 -2.81
CA ASP A 391 -20.58 35.66 -1.76
C ASP A 391 -19.71 34.40 -2.00
N GLY A 392 -20.03 33.59 -3.02
CA GLY A 392 -19.32 32.37 -3.39
C GLY A 392 -19.79 31.09 -2.69
N VAL A 393 -20.77 31.20 -1.78
CA VAL A 393 -21.50 30.09 -1.18
C VAL A 393 -22.84 29.93 -1.90
N GLY A 394 -23.31 28.69 -2.05
CA GLY A 394 -24.61 28.43 -2.65
C GLY A 394 -25.77 28.66 -1.68
N ASP A 395 -26.81 29.37 -2.14
CA ASP A 395 -28.00 29.73 -1.34
C ASP A 395 -28.82 28.51 -0.88
N SER A 396 -28.65 27.36 -1.54
CA SER A 396 -29.29 26.09 -1.18
C SER A 396 -28.27 25.02 -0.79
N ALA A 397 -28.59 24.20 0.20
CA ALA A 397 -27.74 23.06 0.58
C ALA A 397 -27.52 22.08 -0.59
N HIS A 398 -26.34 21.46 -0.65
CA HIS A 398 -26.12 20.28 -1.50
C HIS A 398 -26.47 19.02 -0.70
N GLU A 399 -27.36 18.18 -1.23
CA GLU A 399 -27.89 17.01 -0.55
C GLU A 399 -27.83 15.78 -1.46
N ILE A 400 -27.24 14.69 -0.96
CA ILE A 400 -27.25 13.40 -1.66
C ILE A 400 -28.32 12.52 -1.00
N TRP A 401 -29.23 11.99 -1.81
CA TRP A 401 -30.34 11.15 -1.39
C TRP A 401 -30.16 9.73 -1.94
N ALA A 402 -30.30 8.73 -1.06
CA ALA A 402 -30.36 7.32 -1.43
C ALA A 402 -31.83 6.92 -1.61
N TYR A 403 -32.18 6.58 -2.84
CA TYR A 403 -33.48 5.96 -3.16
C TYR A 403 -33.43 4.47 -2.79
N ALA A 404 -34.59 3.85 -2.57
CA ALA A 404 -34.66 2.55 -1.91
C ALA A 404 -34.05 1.40 -2.72
N ASP A 405 -34.15 1.45 -4.05
CA ASP A 405 -33.70 0.38 -4.95
C ASP A 405 -32.28 0.64 -5.45
N LEU A 406 -31.32 0.68 -4.51
CA LEU A 406 -29.89 0.60 -4.84
C LEU A 406 -29.54 -0.83 -5.28
N ILE A 407 -30.05 -1.24 -6.43
CA ILE A 407 -29.81 -2.53 -7.10
C ILE A 407 -28.30 -2.81 -7.20
N TRP A 408 -27.47 -1.76 -7.30
CA TRP A 408 -26.00 -1.85 -7.33
C TRP A 408 -25.28 -1.91 -5.97
N ILE A 409 -25.97 -1.70 -4.85
CA ILE A 409 -25.48 -2.07 -3.51
C ILE A 409 -25.69 -3.57 -3.30
N GLU A 410 -26.89 -4.09 -3.59
CA GLU A 410 -27.19 -5.51 -3.44
C GLU A 410 -26.55 -6.38 -4.52
N THR A 411 -26.47 -5.87 -5.75
CA THR A 411 -25.85 -6.51 -6.92
C THR A 411 -24.71 -5.64 -7.47
N PRO A 412 -23.47 -5.73 -6.93
CA PRO A 412 -22.34 -4.90 -7.37
C PRO A 412 -22.05 -4.91 -8.88
N MET A 413 -22.43 -5.98 -9.60
CA MET A 413 -22.31 -6.06 -11.07
C MET A 413 -23.24 -5.09 -11.81
N ALA A 414 -24.38 -4.69 -11.22
CA ALA A 414 -25.31 -3.72 -11.81
C ALA A 414 -24.69 -2.33 -11.99
N LYS A 415 -23.60 -2.02 -11.26
CA LYS A 415 -22.79 -0.80 -11.45
C LYS A 415 -22.35 -0.57 -12.90
N PHE A 416 -22.09 -1.65 -13.64
CA PHE A 416 -21.70 -1.58 -15.06
C PHE A 416 -22.76 -0.88 -15.93
N PHE A 417 -24.04 -0.99 -15.57
CA PHE A 417 -25.16 -0.44 -16.35
C PHE A 417 -25.61 0.95 -15.89
N ARG A 418 -24.92 1.62 -14.95
CA ARG A 418 -25.43 2.88 -14.34
C ARG A 418 -25.61 4.04 -15.34
N SER A 419 -24.81 4.09 -16.39
CA SER A 419 -24.95 5.06 -17.50
C SER A 419 -25.72 4.49 -18.70
N SER A 420 -26.50 3.42 -18.49
CA SER A 420 -27.45 2.95 -19.50
C SER A 420 -28.73 3.80 -19.46
N PRO A 421 -29.37 4.07 -20.61
CA PRO A 421 -30.64 4.82 -20.65
C PRO A 421 -31.75 4.22 -19.78
N VAL A 422 -31.70 2.92 -19.50
CA VAL A 422 -32.67 2.22 -18.65
C VAL A 422 -32.51 2.61 -17.18
N LEU A 423 -31.28 2.64 -16.65
CA LEU A 423 -31.05 3.04 -15.25
C LEU A 423 -31.13 4.56 -15.05
N GLU A 424 -30.83 5.37 -16.07
CA GLU A 424 -31.10 6.82 -16.00
C GLU A 424 -32.61 7.13 -16.00
N LEU A 425 -33.41 6.42 -16.80
CA LEU A 425 -34.86 6.53 -16.77
C LEU A 425 -35.43 6.07 -15.41
N LEU A 426 -34.88 5.03 -14.81
CA LEU A 426 -35.28 4.55 -13.48
C LEU A 426 -34.96 5.59 -12.39
N ASP A 427 -33.74 6.15 -12.37
CA ASP A 427 -33.32 7.23 -11.44
C ASP A 427 -34.24 8.46 -11.57
N PHE A 428 -34.65 8.82 -12.80
CA PHE A 428 -35.62 9.89 -13.05
C PHE A 428 -37.03 9.57 -12.53
N LEU A 429 -37.52 8.35 -12.74
CA LEU A 429 -38.82 7.91 -12.24
C LEU A 429 -38.84 7.84 -10.70
N GLU A 430 -37.78 7.37 -10.06
CA GLU A 430 -37.63 7.34 -8.60
C GLU A 430 -37.57 8.75 -7.99
N ARG A 431 -36.95 9.72 -8.67
CA ARG A 431 -37.00 11.14 -8.27
C ARG A 431 -38.39 11.75 -8.38
N LEU A 432 -39.17 11.35 -9.39
CA LEU A 432 -40.54 11.85 -9.61
C LEU A 432 -41.58 11.22 -8.69
N ALA A 433 -41.50 9.91 -8.47
CA ALA A 433 -42.50 9.10 -7.77
C ALA A 433 -41.81 7.97 -6.98
N PRO A 434 -41.11 8.28 -5.88
CA PRO A 434 -40.38 7.30 -5.09
C PRO A 434 -41.34 6.28 -4.44
N PHE A 435 -41.14 4.99 -4.74
CA PHE A 435 -41.94 3.88 -4.17
C PHE A 435 -41.72 3.69 -2.65
N ALA A 436 -40.62 4.22 -2.11
CA ALA A 436 -40.37 4.36 -0.68
C ALA A 436 -39.58 5.65 -0.43
N SER A 437 -39.79 6.29 0.72
CA SER A 437 -39.19 7.59 1.04
C SER A 437 -37.66 7.55 0.94
N PRO A 438 -37.02 8.40 0.10
CA PRO A 438 -35.58 8.42 -0.02
C PRO A 438 -34.91 8.86 1.28
N LYS A 439 -33.71 8.33 1.52
CA LYS A 439 -32.93 8.54 2.74
C LYS A 439 -31.80 9.52 2.45
N LEU A 440 -31.78 10.65 3.16
CA LEU A 440 -30.67 11.59 3.07
C LEU A 440 -29.36 10.90 3.52
N VAL A 441 -28.32 11.00 2.70
CA VAL A 441 -26.99 10.36 2.88
C VAL A 441 -26.00 11.35 3.46
N LEU A 442 -25.94 12.55 2.88
CA LEU A 442 -25.17 13.69 3.37
C LEU A 442 -25.86 15.00 3.00
N ARG A 443 -25.51 16.05 3.73
CA ARG A 443 -25.93 17.43 3.47
C ARG A 443 -24.76 18.36 3.75
N ASP A 444 -24.34 19.11 2.73
CA ASP A 444 -23.47 20.29 2.87
C ASP A 444 -24.37 21.54 2.87
N PRO A 445 -24.50 22.27 4.00
CA PRO A 445 -25.41 23.40 4.10
C PRO A 445 -24.84 24.69 3.46
N GLU A 446 -23.54 24.72 3.16
CA GLU A 446 -22.83 25.88 2.61
C GLU A 446 -21.89 25.39 1.48
N PRO A 447 -22.41 24.81 0.39
CA PRO A 447 -21.59 24.33 -0.71
C PRO A 447 -20.94 25.51 -1.46
N GLN A 448 -19.78 25.29 -2.09
CA GLN A 448 -19.16 26.32 -2.92
C GLN A 448 -19.94 26.48 -4.25
N ALA A 449 -20.26 27.72 -4.61
CA ALA A 449 -21.07 28.05 -5.78
C ALA A 449 -20.33 27.92 -7.13
N HIS A 450 -21.10 27.74 -8.21
CA HIS A 450 -20.62 27.61 -9.59
C HIS A 450 -20.37 28.93 -10.34
N ASN A 451 -19.82 29.95 -9.69
CA ASN A 451 -19.46 31.22 -10.37
C ASN A 451 -17.98 31.60 -10.16
N LYS A 452 -17.35 32.12 -11.22
CA LYS A 452 -15.88 32.08 -11.44
C LYS A 452 -15.16 33.39 -11.10
N GLU A 453 -14.12 33.31 -10.26
CA GLU A 453 -12.71 33.51 -10.62
C GLU A 453 -11.87 33.36 -9.33
N ALA A 454 -10.74 32.62 -9.37
CA ALA A 454 -9.77 32.71 -8.30
C ALA A 454 -9.20 34.14 -8.30
N PRO A 455 -9.20 34.88 -7.18
CA PRO A 455 -8.84 36.29 -7.19
C PRO A 455 -7.42 36.47 -7.74
N LYS A 456 -7.32 37.25 -8.84
CA LYS A 456 -6.05 37.60 -9.48
C LYS A 456 -5.12 38.15 -8.39
N ARG A 457 -4.00 37.45 -8.13
CA ARG A 457 -2.99 37.91 -7.17
C ARG A 457 -2.66 39.38 -7.45
N ALA A 458 -2.99 40.25 -6.51
CA ALA A 458 -2.62 41.65 -6.59
C ALA A 458 -1.10 41.72 -6.80
N LYS A 459 -0.66 42.38 -7.87
CA LYS A 459 0.75 42.72 -8.01
C LYS A 459 1.10 43.62 -6.84
N VAL A 460 1.92 43.12 -5.92
CA VAL A 460 2.54 43.97 -4.90
C VAL A 460 3.36 45.01 -5.65
N ALA A 461 2.90 46.26 -5.61
CA ALA A 461 3.67 47.38 -6.12
C ALA A 461 4.83 47.60 -5.16
N THR A 462 6.04 47.25 -5.62
CA THR A 462 7.27 47.69 -4.98
C THR A 462 7.46 49.18 -5.24
N ASN A 463 7.28 49.98 -4.20
CA ASN A 463 7.91 51.29 -4.02
C ASN A 463 8.87 51.18 -2.82
#